data_AF-A0A963ED40-F1
#
_entry.id   AF-A0A963ED40-F1
#
_cell.length_a   1.000
_cell.length_b   1.000
_cell.length_c   1.000
_cell.angle_alpha   90.00
_cell.angle_beta   90.00
_cell.angle_gamma   90.00
#
_symmetry.space_group_name_H-M   'P 1'
#
loop_
_entity.id
_entity.type
_entity.pdbx_description
1 polymer ?
#
loop_
_entity_poly.entity_id
_entity_poly.type
_entity_poly.pdbx_seq_one_letter_code
_entity_poly.pdbx_strand_id
1 'polypeptide(L)'
;SQLLERVGRDLTLAGFLHAITGHDVREDLHQDLLRQVAGYLDQGVAFWHSATVAEGFYQVWRRNAFQDLNWVFEEMSDWRSHLESLPDDPIETIVMELRRLGLRQEKWADYLQQLALELPGWSGMFLWRHQHPGAPGTESVRVEMVDYLAVRIVLEHMYCQRLCSQFWQLEANLDLIRWRFRHYSAEFLVRYSLYSARLPEYLADLAQHLTEHSAQHGPGEDAWWHLAHMVSTWRQSPAADRPLGHSVYRSAWRLFRLSQHLGLCGADIRALEQPQLEEMLATIERLAAQQQGFIWLQAYELQYRDRLFSALLANRGRAPGRVVGALAQLVFCMDDREEGFRRHLEEIEPGVETYGGAAHFNVPNIWRDLDGAISKLTPVVVKPVHEIREVPRSGSEALLRRRIVRRARRFRLGRLLHQEMRRNLLSSVPLIALAAPGALLALLGKLLFPLGFGIRSSRLRRRYDLEVPTRLALTAEDGAAEPTPEHPRSGFTEVEQLDRIETLLRNIGLIDRFSRLVVIMAHGSSSQNNPHLAAYDCGACSGRHSGPNARIAAAIANRPEIRRRLSSERGISIP
;
A
#
# COMPACT_ATOMS: atom_id res chain seq x y z
N SER A 1 -1.09 22.15 -33.45
CA SER A 1 -2.29 22.93 -33.11
C SER A 1 -3.26 22.15 -32.24
N GLN A 2 -3.57 20.89 -32.56
CA GLN A 2 -4.62 20.11 -31.89
C GLN A 2 -4.42 19.87 -30.38
N LEU A 3 -3.20 19.62 -29.89
CA LEU A 3 -2.97 19.34 -28.45
C LEU A 3 -3.22 20.57 -27.55
N LEU A 4 -2.73 21.75 -27.95
CA LEU A 4 -2.98 23.00 -27.22
C LEU A 4 -4.46 23.42 -27.26
N GLU A 5 -5.19 23.03 -28.31
CA GLU A 5 -6.63 23.30 -28.40
C GLU A 5 -7.46 22.47 -27.40
N ARG A 6 -6.93 21.34 -26.91
CA ARG A 6 -7.55 20.53 -25.85
C ARG A 6 -7.41 21.15 -24.46
N VAL A 7 -6.44 22.04 -24.26
CA VAL A 7 -6.29 22.76 -22.99
C VAL A 7 -7.51 23.64 -22.75
N GLY A 8 -8.20 23.42 -21.63
CA GLY A 8 -9.50 24.04 -21.31
C GLY A 8 -10.71 23.42 -21.98
N ARG A 9 -10.60 22.18 -22.47
CA ARG A 9 -11.74 21.31 -22.80
C ARG A 9 -11.67 20.02 -21.99
N ASP A 10 -10.61 19.26 -22.23
CA ASP A 10 -10.36 17.94 -21.65
C ASP A 10 -8.92 17.80 -21.12
N LEU A 11 -8.14 18.88 -21.14
CA LEU A 11 -6.76 18.92 -20.66
C LEU A 11 -6.51 20.18 -19.83
N THR A 12 -5.76 20.04 -18.75
CA THR A 12 -5.24 21.14 -17.91
C THR A 12 -3.86 21.59 -18.43
N LEU A 13 -3.31 22.71 -17.94
CA LEU A 13 -1.94 23.08 -18.30
C LEU A 13 -0.95 22.03 -17.76
N ALA A 14 -1.16 21.58 -16.53
CA ALA A 14 -0.39 20.48 -15.94
C ALA A 14 -0.44 19.22 -16.81
N GLY A 15 -1.63 18.82 -17.27
CA GLY A 15 -1.79 17.68 -18.18
C GLY A 15 -1.09 17.87 -19.53
N PHE A 16 -1.10 19.08 -20.08
CA PHE A 16 -0.35 19.40 -21.29
C PHE A 16 1.16 19.28 -21.08
N LEU A 17 1.68 19.84 -19.98
CA LEU A 17 3.10 19.78 -19.66
C LEU A 17 3.56 18.35 -19.40
N HIS A 18 2.76 17.54 -18.70
CA HIS A 18 3.02 16.12 -18.50
C HIS A 18 3.16 15.39 -19.84
N ALA A 19 2.27 15.66 -20.80
CA ALA A 19 2.29 15.04 -22.13
C ALA A 19 3.57 15.32 -22.95
N ILE A 20 4.35 16.35 -22.61
CA ILE A 20 5.55 16.77 -23.35
C ILE A 20 6.85 16.74 -22.52
N THR A 21 6.75 16.70 -21.20
CA THR A 21 7.93 16.64 -20.31
C THR A 21 8.06 15.29 -19.60
N GLY A 22 6.98 14.50 -19.53
CA GLY A 22 6.92 13.30 -18.69
C GLY A 22 6.79 13.59 -17.19
N HIS A 23 6.96 14.84 -16.77
CA HIS A 23 6.84 15.24 -15.36
C HIS A 23 5.39 15.57 -15.03
N ASP A 24 4.78 14.81 -14.13
CA ASP A 24 3.45 15.12 -13.62
C ASP A 24 3.52 16.05 -12.40
N VAL A 25 3.41 17.36 -12.63
CA VAL A 25 3.38 18.36 -11.56
C VAL A 25 2.19 18.20 -10.61
N ARG A 26 1.19 17.39 -10.98
CA ARG A 26 0.02 17.14 -10.13
C ARG A 26 0.37 16.33 -8.90
N GLU A 27 1.40 15.49 -8.95
CA GLU A 27 1.84 14.74 -7.76
C GLU A 27 2.31 15.69 -6.66
N ASP A 28 3.20 16.63 -7.00
CA ASP A 28 3.74 17.62 -6.07
C ASP A 28 2.63 18.57 -5.58
N LEU A 29 1.87 19.15 -6.51
CA LEU A 29 0.83 20.12 -6.14
C LEU A 29 -0.27 19.48 -5.27
N HIS A 30 -0.61 18.20 -5.51
CA HIS A 30 -1.60 17.50 -4.70
C HIS A 30 -1.07 17.28 -3.28
N GLN A 31 0.20 16.94 -3.07
CA GLN A 31 0.74 16.81 -1.71
C GLN A 31 0.57 18.10 -0.90
N ASP A 32 0.88 19.24 -1.51
CA ASP A 32 0.71 20.53 -0.88
C ASP A 32 -0.76 20.90 -0.64
N LEU A 33 -1.60 20.75 -1.67
CA LEU A 33 -3.02 21.05 -1.56
C LEU A 33 -3.70 20.17 -0.49
N LEU A 34 -3.38 18.88 -0.45
CA LEU A 34 -3.92 17.92 0.51
C LEU A 34 -3.56 18.29 1.96
N ARG A 35 -2.31 18.70 2.20
CA ARG A 35 -1.86 19.16 3.53
C ARG A 35 -2.70 20.35 4.01
N GLN A 36 -2.93 21.33 3.14
CA GLN A 36 -3.69 22.55 3.46
C GLN A 36 -5.18 22.24 3.63
N VAL A 37 -5.75 21.45 2.74
CA VAL A 37 -7.16 21.02 2.78
C VAL A 37 -7.45 20.18 4.02
N ALA A 38 -6.60 19.19 4.34
CA ALA A 38 -6.77 18.36 5.52
C ALA A 38 -6.66 19.19 6.80
N GLY A 39 -5.70 20.13 6.87
CA GLY A 39 -5.56 21.04 8.00
C GLY A 39 -6.72 22.03 8.15
N TYR A 40 -7.33 22.46 7.05
CA TYR A 40 -8.47 23.38 7.07
C TYR A 40 -9.80 22.70 7.43
N LEU A 41 -10.01 21.48 6.91
CA LEU A 41 -11.23 20.71 7.18
C LEU A 41 -11.17 19.90 8.49
N ASP A 42 -10.05 19.95 9.22
CA ASP A 42 -9.86 19.25 10.49
C ASP A 42 -10.88 19.72 11.54
N GLN A 43 -11.46 18.76 12.25
CA GLN A 43 -12.50 18.98 13.25
C GLN A 43 -11.92 19.00 14.68
N GLY A 44 -10.65 19.40 14.82
CA GLY A 44 -9.94 19.42 16.09
C GLY A 44 -9.36 18.08 16.52
N VAL A 45 -9.07 17.21 15.55
CA VAL A 45 -8.38 15.94 15.79
C VAL A 45 -6.88 16.17 15.80
N ALA A 46 -6.39 17.10 14.97
CA ALA A 46 -4.98 17.47 14.94
C ALA A 46 -4.63 18.37 16.14
N PHE A 47 -3.41 18.23 16.67
CA PHE A 47 -2.92 19.10 17.74
C PHE A 47 -2.64 20.53 17.23
N TRP A 48 -2.32 20.65 15.94
CA TRP A 48 -2.05 21.91 15.25
C TRP A 48 -3.26 22.25 14.38
N HIS A 49 -3.96 23.32 14.72
CA HIS A 49 -5.18 23.75 14.05
C HIS A 49 -4.85 24.91 13.11
N SER A 50 -5.33 24.85 11.87
CA SER A 50 -4.99 25.86 10.85
C SER A 50 -5.89 27.11 10.87
N ALA A 51 -7.12 26.99 11.39
CA ALA A 51 -8.17 27.97 11.11
C ALA A 51 -8.65 28.72 12.36
N THR A 52 -8.62 30.06 12.26
CA THR A 52 -9.58 30.93 12.92
C THR A 52 -10.94 30.72 12.25
N VAL A 53 -11.96 30.33 13.03
CA VAL A 53 -13.31 29.89 12.61
C VAL A 53 -14.06 30.85 11.65
N ALA A 54 -13.58 32.09 11.46
CA ALA A 54 -14.26 33.14 10.71
C ALA A 54 -13.82 33.34 9.24
N GLU A 55 -12.65 32.82 8.83
CA GLU A 55 -12.08 33.10 7.50
C GLU A 55 -12.38 31.97 6.49
N GLY A 56 -12.43 32.31 5.19
CA GLY A 56 -12.55 31.32 4.10
C GLY A 56 -11.22 30.63 3.77
N PHE A 57 -11.27 29.51 3.05
CA PHE A 57 -10.10 28.65 2.81
C PHE A 57 -8.99 29.38 2.07
N TYR A 58 -9.35 30.20 1.07
CA TYR A 58 -8.39 30.96 0.26
C TYR A 58 -7.57 31.95 1.12
N GLN A 59 -8.22 32.63 2.06
CA GLN A 59 -7.57 33.61 2.94
C GLN A 59 -6.61 32.93 3.93
N VAL A 60 -7.06 31.83 4.54
CA VAL A 60 -6.22 31.03 5.43
C VAL A 60 -5.03 30.47 4.67
N TRP A 61 -5.25 29.93 3.47
CA TRP A 61 -4.18 29.42 2.61
C TRP A 61 -3.18 30.52 2.23
N ARG A 62 -3.64 31.67 1.74
CA ARG A 62 -2.76 32.77 1.29
C ARG A 62 -1.87 33.26 2.43
N ARG A 63 -2.42 33.46 3.63
CA ARG A 63 -1.64 33.82 4.83
C ARG A 63 -0.59 32.77 5.17
N ASN A 64 -0.95 31.48 5.15
CA ASN A 64 -0.04 30.39 5.46
C ASN A 64 1.05 30.24 4.38
N ALA A 65 0.70 30.45 3.11
CA ALA A 65 1.62 30.36 1.99
C ALA A 65 2.78 31.37 2.11
N PHE A 66 2.56 32.57 2.65
CA PHE A 66 3.66 33.52 2.91
C PHE A 66 4.69 33.04 3.95
N GLN A 67 4.29 32.14 4.84
CA GLN A 67 5.13 31.61 5.91
C GLN A 67 5.72 30.24 5.58
N ASP A 68 5.30 29.63 4.47
CA ASP A 68 5.74 28.29 4.11
C ASP A 68 7.14 28.33 3.50
N LEU A 69 8.08 27.60 4.13
CA LEU A 69 9.44 27.46 3.63
C LEU A 69 9.53 26.45 2.47
N ASN A 70 8.48 25.67 2.21
CA ASN A 70 8.48 24.68 1.13
C ASN A 70 8.81 25.31 -0.22
N TRP A 71 8.34 26.53 -0.49
CA TRP A 71 8.64 27.26 -1.73
C TRP A 71 10.13 27.47 -1.96
N VAL A 72 10.91 27.66 -0.89
CA VAL A 72 12.36 27.85 -0.96
C VAL A 72 13.05 26.51 -1.24
N PHE A 73 12.59 25.43 -0.60
CA PHE A 73 13.16 24.09 -0.79
C PHE A 73 12.82 23.48 -2.15
N GLU A 74 11.69 23.86 -2.74
CA GLU A 74 11.28 23.43 -4.08
C GLU A 74 11.82 24.33 -5.21
N GLU A 75 12.70 25.28 -4.89
CA GLU A 75 13.32 26.19 -5.85
C GLU A 75 12.30 26.96 -6.71
N MET A 76 11.15 27.30 -6.13
CA MET A 76 10.13 28.11 -6.82
C MET A 76 10.69 29.52 -7.03
N SER A 77 10.94 29.93 -8.27
CA SER A 77 11.34 31.31 -8.56
C SER A 77 10.14 32.26 -8.41
N ASP A 78 10.38 33.47 -7.92
CA ASP A 78 9.40 34.57 -7.90
C ASP A 78 8.08 34.29 -7.15
N TRP A 79 8.03 33.23 -6.30
CA TRP A 79 6.82 32.85 -5.57
C TRP A 79 6.27 33.98 -4.69
N ARG A 80 7.15 34.79 -4.07
CA ARG A 80 6.73 35.93 -3.24
C ARG A 80 5.99 36.96 -4.06
N SER A 81 6.59 37.39 -5.18
CA SER A 81 5.97 38.37 -6.08
C SER A 81 4.67 37.84 -6.68
N HIS A 82 4.59 36.53 -6.96
CA HIS A 82 3.35 35.89 -7.39
C HIS A 82 2.27 35.98 -6.30
N LEU A 83 2.55 35.60 -5.05
CA LEU A 83 1.59 35.66 -3.94
C LEU A 83 1.17 37.11 -3.57
N GLU A 84 2.10 38.07 -3.65
CA GLU A 84 1.83 39.49 -3.39
C GLU A 84 0.86 40.08 -4.42
N SER A 85 0.93 39.60 -5.66
CA SER A 85 0.07 40.06 -6.75
C SER A 85 -1.35 39.51 -6.72
N LEU A 86 -1.65 38.52 -5.85
CA LEU A 86 -2.98 37.91 -5.77
C LEU A 86 -3.99 38.87 -5.13
N PRO A 87 -5.19 39.05 -5.72
CA PRO A 87 -6.29 39.79 -5.09
C PRO A 87 -6.74 39.18 -3.77
N ASP A 88 -7.41 40.00 -2.95
CA ASP A 88 -8.08 39.52 -1.73
C ASP A 88 -9.33 38.69 -2.07
N ASP A 89 -10.01 38.98 -3.17
CA ASP A 89 -11.18 38.21 -3.59
C ASP A 89 -10.77 36.93 -4.37
N PRO A 90 -11.32 35.75 -4.01
CA PRO A 90 -10.99 34.49 -4.69
C PRO A 90 -11.50 34.43 -6.14
N ILE A 91 -12.60 35.11 -6.48
CA ILE A 91 -13.11 35.16 -7.87
C ILE A 91 -12.17 36.00 -8.72
N GLU A 92 -11.77 37.17 -8.23
CA GLU A 92 -10.79 38.03 -8.91
C GLU A 92 -9.45 37.29 -9.11
N THR A 93 -9.04 36.52 -8.11
CA THR A 93 -7.85 35.66 -8.19
C THR A 93 -7.97 34.62 -9.32
N ILE A 94 -9.09 33.89 -9.38
CA ILE A 94 -9.35 32.93 -10.47
C ILE A 94 -9.30 33.62 -11.83
N VAL A 95 -9.96 34.77 -11.98
CA VAL A 95 -9.98 35.53 -13.25
C VAL A 95 -8.57 35.99 -13.63
N MET A 96 -7.77 36.47 -12.67
CA MET A 96 -6.40 36.90 -12.91
C MET A 96 -5.52 35.73 -13.35
N GLU A 97 -5.60 34.59 -12.68
CA GLU A 97 -4.81 33.40 -13.02
C GLU A 97 -5.20 32.81 -14.38
N LEU A 98 -6.50 32.72 -14.70
CA LEU A 98 -6.95 32.28 -16.03
C LEU A 98 -6.45 33.19 -17.17
N ARG A 99 -6.33 34.50 -16.91
CA ARG A 99 -5.73 35.46 -17.85
C ARG A 99 -4.21 35.27 -17.96
N ARG A 100 -3.51 35.07 -16.84
CA ARG A 100 -2.07 34.79 -16.82
C ARG A 100 -1.69 33.54 -17.60
N LEU A 101 -2.52 32.49 -17.51
CA LEU A 101 -2.36 31.27 -18.30
C LEU A 101 -2.55 31.50 -19.82
N GLY A 102 -3.12 32.64 -20.23
CA GLY A 102 -3.46 32.91 -21.64
C GLY A 102 -4.66 32.10 -22.13
N LEU A 103 -5.56 31.69 -21.23
CA LEU A 103 -6.72 30.89 -21.59
C LEU A 103 -7.87 31.78 -22.09
N ARG A 104 -8.45 31.44 -23.25
CA ARG A 104 -9.62 32.14 -23.80
C ARG A 104 -10.83 32.00 -22.87
N GLN A 105 -11.62 33.06 -22.75
CA GLN A 105 -12.73 33.14 -21.80
C GLN A 105 -13.78 32.04 -22.01
N GLU A 106 -14.02 31.65 -23.27
CA GLU A 106 -14.94 30.57 -23.61
C GLU A 106 -14.58 29.21 -22.96
N LYS A 107 -13.33 29.02 -22.53
CA LYS A 107 -12.82 27.78 -21.96
C LYS A 107 -12.71 27.78 -20.43
N TRP A 108 -13.01 28.91 -19.77
CA TRP A 108 -12.77 29.07 -18.34
C TRP A 108 -13.59 28.10 -17.49
N ALA A 109 -14.87 27.94 -17.81
CA ALA A 109 -15.76 27.04 -17.07
C ALA A 109 -15.30 25.57 -17.17
N ASP A 110 -15.05 25.11 -18.39
CA ASP A 110 -14.55 23.74 -18.65
C ASP A 110 -13.20 23.49 -17.96
N TYR A 111 -12.29 24.47 -17.99
CA TYR A 111 -10.99 24.36 -17.33
C TYR A 111 -11.11 24.21 -15.81
N LEU A 112 -11.90 25.07 -15.16
CA LEU A 112 -12.15 24.98 -13.72
C LEU A 112 -12.84 23.67 -13.33
N GLN A 113 -13.75 23.19 -14.18
CA GLN A 113 -14.37 21.88 -13.98
C GLN A 113 -13.33 20.75 -14.04
N GLN A 114 -12.40 20.78 -15.01
CA GLN A 114 -11.32 19.79 -15.06
C GLN A 114 -10.45 19.84 -13.80
N LEU A 115 -10.10 21.03 -13.29
CA LEU A 115 -9.33 21.16 -12.05
C LEU A 115 -10.03 20.58 -10.82
N ALA A 116 -11.36 20.70 -10.74
CA ALA A 116 -12.13 20.07 -9.68
C ALA A 116 -12.10 18.53 -9.79
N LEU A 117 -12.20 18.01 -11.03
CA LEU A 117 -12.27 16.57 -11.29
C LEU A 117 -10.95 15.82 -11.10
N GLU A 118 -9.80 16.51 -11.10
CA GLU A 118 -8.49 15.87 -10.90
C GLU A 118 -8.27 15.33 -9.47
N LEU A 119 -9.04 15.79 -8.46
CA LEU A 119 -8.95 15.31 -7.08
C LEU A 119 -10.34 14.96 -6.50
N PRO A 120 -11.00 13.90 -7.01
CA PRO A 120 -12.44 13.67 -6.83
C PRO A 120 -12.88 13.39 -5.38
N GLY A 121 -11.97 12.99 -4.48
CA GLY A 121 -12.28 12.80 -3.06
C GLY A 121 -12.40 14.13 -2.30
N TRP A 122 -11.33 14.93 -2.30
CA TRP A 122 -11.26 16.18 -1.53
C TRP A 122 -12.03 17.32 -2.18
N SER A 123 -11.98 17.42 -3.52
CA SER A 123 -12.83 18.38 -4.24
C SER A 123 -14.32 18.07 -4.04
N GLY A 124 -14.68 16.78 -4.08
CA GLY A 124 -16.04 16.31 -3.78
C GLY A 124 -16.47 16.66 -2.35
N MET A 125 -15.57 16.52 -1.36
CA MET A 125 -15.84 16.92 0.02
C MET A 125 -16.07 18.44 0.15
N PHE A 126 -15.26 19.26 -0.53
CA PHE A 126 -15.45 20.72 -0.57
C PHE A 126 -16.79 21.09 -1.19
N LEU A 127 -17.14 20.49 -2.34
CA LEU A 127 -18.42 20.72 -3.01
C LEU A 127 -19.60 20.29 -2.13
N TRP A 128 -19.51 19.12 -1.50
CA TRP A 128 -20.56 18.61 -0.62
C TRP A 128 -20.76 19.54 0.58
N ARG A 129 -19.70 19.99 1.25
CA ARG A 129 -19.79 20.94 2.38
C ARG A 129 -20.30 22.32 1.96
N HIS A 130 -19.90 22.81 0.79
CA HIS A 130 -20.42 24.05 0.23
C HIS A 130 -21.94 23.98 -0.02
N GLN A 131 -22.45 22.83 -0.50
CA GLN A 131 -23.87 22.61 -0.73
C GLN A 131 -24.68 22.32 0.54
N HIS A 132 -24.02 21.89 1.63
CA HIS A 132 -24.66 21.49 2.89
C HIS A 132 -24.10 22.28 4.09
N PRO A 133 -24.26 23.62 4.13
CA PRO A 133 -23.81 24.40 5.26
C PRO A 133 -24.54 23.97 6.54
N GLY A 134 -23.80 23.68 7.61
CA GLY A 134 -24.36 23.34 8.93
C GLY A 134 -24.75 21.87 9.11
N ALA A 135 -24.25 20.94 8.28
CA ALA A 135 -24.43 19.51 8.54
C ALA A 135 -23.75 19.06 9.86
N PRO A 136 -24.30 18.07 10.59
CA PRO A 136 -23.75 17.65 11.89
C PRO A 136 -22.26 17.30 11.81
N GLY A 137 -21.45 17.94 12.66
CA GLY A 137 -19.99 17.78 12.67
C GLY A 137 -19.21 18.68 11.69
N THR A 138 -19.88 19.53 10.90
CA THR A 138 -19.23 20.47 9.95
C THR A 138 -19.37 21.94 10.34
N GLU A 139 -19.85 22.21 11.55
CA GLU A 139 -20.25 23.55 12.02
C GLU A 139 -19.08 24.52 12.27
N SER A 140 -17.83 24.03 12.25
CA SER A 140 -16.67 24.78 12.73
C SER A 140 -15.96 25.64 11.67
N VAL A 141 -16.22 25.47 10.38
CA VAL A 141 -15.43 26.12 9.31
C VAL A 141 -16.29 26.45 8.09
N ARG A 142 -16.13 27.67 7.55
CA ARG A 142 -16.77 28.10 6.29
C ARG A 142 -16.13 27.39 5.09
N VAL A 143 -16.90 26.73 4.24
CA VAL A 143 -16.37 26.00 3.07
C VAL A 143 -17.06 26.49 1.80
N GLU A 144 -16.27 27.09 0.90
CA GLU A 144 -16.75 27.56 -0.40
C GLU A 144 -15.96 26.88 -1.52
N MET A 145 -16.65 26.43 -2.57
CA MET A 145 -15.97 25.77 -3.70
C MET A 145 -15.07 26.75 -4.47
N VAL A 146 -15.42 28.04 -4.47
CA VAL A 146 -14.61 29.09 -5.11
C VAL A 146 -13.25 29.26 -4.44
N ASP A 147 -13.18 29.13 -3.11
CA ASP A 147 -11.91 29.21 -2.38
C ASP A 147 -10.98 28.06 -2.78
N TYR A 148 -11.52 26.84 -2.88
CA TYR A 148 -10.77 25.67 -3.32
C TYR A 148 -10.22 25.86 -4.74
N LEU A 149 -11.05 26.33 -5.67
CA LEU A 149 -10.64 26.55 -7.06
C LEU A 149 -9.59 27.65 -7.19
N ALA A 150 -9.71 28.73 -6.41
CA ALA A 150 -8.72 29.80 -6.36
C ALA A 150 -7.34 29.28 -5.91
N VAL A 151 -7.29 28.51 -4.82
CA VAL A 151 -6.04 27.90 -4.36
C VAL A 151 -5.50 26.90 -5.40
N ARG A 152 -6.38 26.04 -5.97
CA ARG A 152 -6.00 25.01 -6.92
C ARG A 152 -5.38 25.59 -8.20
N ILE A 153 -5.92 26.67 -8.75
CA ILE A 153 -5.40 27.29 -9.98
C ILE A 153 -4.10 28.06 -9.73
N VAL A 154 -3.97 28.74 -8.59
CA VAL A 154 -2.71 29.41 -8.21
C VAL A 154 -1.59 28.39 -8.05
N LEU A 155 -1.83 27.29 -7.35
CA LEU A 155 -0.86 26.20 -7.23
C LEU A 155 -0.54 25.59 -8.60
N GLU A 156 -1.54 25.36 -9.46
CA GLU A 156 -1.27 24.86 -10.81
C GLU A 156 -0.30 25.75 -11.56
N HIS A 157 -0.56 27.07 -11.56
CA HIS A 157 0.26 28.01 -12.28
C HIS A 157 1.68 28.08 -11.70
N MET A 158 1.85 28.17 -10.38
CA MET A 158 3.17 28.20 -9.75
C MET A 158 4.01 26.95 -10.09
N TYR A 159 3.41 25.76 -9.99
CA TYR A 159 4.10 24.51 -10.32
C TYR A 159 4.40 24.37 -11.82
N CYS A 160 3.46 24.78 -12.69
CA CYS A 160 3.70 24.83 -14.13
C CYS A 160 4.78 25.86 -14.49
N GLN A 161 4.83 26.99 -13.80
CA GLN A 161 5.83 28.05 -13.99
C GLN A 161 7.23 27.54 -13.67
N ARG A 162 7.40 26.83 -12.55
CA ARG A 162 8.67 26.17 -12.20
C ARG A 162 9.13 25.24 -13.32
N LEU A 163 8.24 24.36 -13.80
CA LEU A 163 8.57 23.40 -14.83
C LEU A 163 8.92 24.08 -16.17
N CYS A 164 8.14 25.08 -16.60
CA CYS A 164 8.40 25.84 -17.82
C CYS A 164 9.71 26.63 -17.76
N SER A 165 10.03 27.22 -16.60
CA SER A 165 11.29 27.91 -16.37
C SER A 165 12.48 26.96 -16.44
N GLN A 166 12.39 25.79 -15.79
CA GLN A 166 13.46 24.79 -15.81
C GLN A 166 13.76 24.24 -17.21
N PHE A 167 12.72 23.92 -17.99
CA PHE A 167 12.91 23.31 -19.31
C PHE A 167 13.19 24.31 -20.43
N TRP A 168 12.57 25.49 -20.38
CA TRP A 168 12.59 26.41 -21.52
C TRP A 168 12.89 27.86 -21.17
N GLN A 169 13.07 28.19 -19.88
CA GLN A 169 13.21 29.57 -19.41
C GLN A 169 12.05 30.47 -19.89
N LEU A 170 10.84 29.90 -19.88
CA LEU A 170 9.60 30.56 -20.30
C LEU A 170 8.62 30.65 -19.14
N GLU A 171 7.76 31.66 -19.19
CA GLU A 171 6.58 31.70 -18.34
C GLU A 171 5.56 30.63 -18.76
N ALA A 172 4.79 30.13 -17.80
CA ALA A 172 3.72 29.17 -17.95
C ALA A 172 2.46 29.81 -18.57
N ASN A 173 2.63 30.37 -19.76
CA ASN A 173 1.60 31.01 -20.55
C ASN A 173 1.40 30.24 -21.87
N LEU A 174 0.14 29.96 -22.21
CA LEU A 174 -0.21 29.16 -23.38
C LEU A 174 0.23 29.78 -24.72
N ASP A 175 0.29 31.10 -24.82
CA ASP A 175 0.73 31.78 -26.05
C ASP A 175 2.25 31.72 -26.22
N LEU A 176 3.02 31.84 -25.13
CA LEU A 176 4.48 31.65 -25.15
C LEU A 176 4.86 30.20 -25.46
N ILE A 177 4.20 29.24 -24.82
CA ILE A 177 4.37 27.81 -25.11
C ILE A 177 4.03 27.51 -26.57
N ARG A 178 2.94 28.10 -27.09
CA ARG A 178 2.57 27.98 -28.51
C ARG A 178 3.64 28.57 -29.43
N TRP A 179 4.18 29.73 -29.09
CA TRP A 179 5.24 30.37 -29.86
C TRP A 179 6.49 29.50 -29.92
N ARG A 180 6.94 28.95 -28.78
CA ARG A 180 8.08 28.04 -28.68
C ARG A 180 7.91 26.82 -29.59
N PHE A 181 6.84 26.06 -29.43
CA PHE A 181 6.67 24.82 -30.19
C PHE A 181 6.27 25.01 -31.66
N ARG A 182 5.93 26.24 -32.07
CA ARG A 182 5.88 26.59 -33.49
C ARG A 182 7.26 26.73 -34.12
N HIS A 183 8.22 27.31 -33.39
CA HIS A 183 9.59 27.46 -33.87
C HIS A 183 10.40 26.16 -33.71
N TYR A 184 10.15 25.40 -32.64
CA TYR A 184 10.87 24.16 -32.31
C TYR A 184 9.95 22.94 -32.47
N SER A 185 9.43 22.76 -33.68
CA SER A 185 8.44 21.70 -33.97
C SER A 185 8.99 20.28 -33.88
N ALA A 186 10.28 20.08 -34.21
CA ALA A 186 10.96 18.81 -34.09
C ALA A 186 11.07 18.35 -32.62
N GLU A 187 11.43 19.28 -31.73
CA GLU A 187 11.44 19.03 -30.28
C GLU A 187 10.05 18.62 -29.79
N PHE A 188 9.00 19.36 -30.16
CA PHE A 188 7.63 19.03 -29.79
C PHE A 188 7.26 17.61 -30.22
N LEU A 189 7.56 17.23 -31.46
CA LEU A 189 7.21 15.92 -31.99
C LEU A 189 7.91 14.80 -31.22
N VAL A 190 9.20 14.94 -30.95
CA VAL A 190 9.99 13.93 -30.22
C VAL A 190 9.47 13.80 -28.79
N ARG A 191 9.35 14.92 -28.06
CA ARG A 191 8.83 14.97 -26.69
C ARG A 191 7.43 14.36 -26.57
N TYR A 192 6.51 14.79 -27.41
CA TYR A 192 5.14 14.26 -27.42
C TYR A 192 5.13 12.77 -27.77
N SER A 193 5.98 12.32 -28.69
CA SER A 193 6.03 10.90 -29.06
C SER A 193 6.64 10.03 -27.96
N LEU A 194 7.60 10.55 -27.20
CA LEU A 194 8.22 9.84 -26.08
C LEU A 194 7.24 9.63 -24.92
N TYR A 195 6.51 10.68 -24.51
CA TYR A 195 5.69 10.61 -23.29
C TYR A 195 4.21 10.31 -23.54
N SER A 196 3.68 10.64 -24.73
CA SER A 196 2.25 10.49 -25.03
C SER A 196 1.94 9.48 -26.14
N ALA A 197 2.95 8.89 -26.77
CA ALA A 197 2.76 7.87 -27.79
C ALA A 197 3.62 6.64 -27.50
N ARG A 198 3.31 5.54 -28.19
CA ARG A 198 4.16 4.36 -28.16
C ARG A 198 5.37 4.62 -29.06
N LEU A 199 6.58 4.48 -28.53
CA LEU A 199 7.81 4.36 -29.31
C LEU A 199 8.43 2.98 -29.07
N PRO A 200 9.13 2.42 -30.06
CA PRO A 200 9.99 1.26 -29.85
C PRO A 200 11.17 1.67 -28.96
N GLU A 201 11.68 0.72 -28.18
CA GLU A 201 12.70 0.93 -27.15
C GLU A 201 13.91 1.75 -27.65
N TYR A 202 14.46 1.41 -28.83
CA TYR A 202 15.59 2.16 -29.39
C TYR A 202 15.31 3.64 -29.71
N LEU A 203 14.06 4.01 -30.08
CA LEU A 203 13.69 5.41 -30.28
C LEU A 203 13.37 6.10 -28.96
N ALA A 204 12.80 5.36 -28.01
CA ALA A 204 12.54 5.86 -26.67
C ALA A 204 13.86 6.23 -25.98
N ASP A 205 14.88 5.38 -26.05
CA ASP A 205 16.21 5.64 -25.48
C ASP A 205 16.87 6.88 -26.10
N LEU A 206 16.85 6.99 -27.43
CA LEU A 206 17.41 8.17 -28.13
C LEU A 206 16.66 9.45 -27.78
N ALA A 207 15.34 9.39 -27.70
CA ALA A 207 14.51 10.53 -27.33
C ALA A 207 14.74 10.95 -25.89
N GLN A 208 14.81 9.99 -24.96
CA GLN A 208 15.09 10.24 -23.55
C GLN A 208 16.47 10.91 -23.39
N HIS A 209 17.51 10.35 -24.01
CA HIS A 209 18.85 10.90 -23.98
C HIS A 209 18.88 12.35 -24.49
N LEU A 210 18.21 12.62 -25.63
CA LEU A 210 18.16 13.97 -26.20
C LEU A 210 17.38 14.95 -25.29
N THR A 211 16.27 14.51 -24.69
CA THR A 211 15.48 15.34 -23.77
C THR A 211 16.23 15.69 -22.48
N GLU A 212 16.97 14.75 -21.89
CA GLU A 212 17.74 14.96 -20.67
C GLU A 212 18.92 15.93 -20.89
N HIS A 213 19.64 15.77 -22.02
CA HIS A 213 20.79 16.64 -22.34
C HIS A 213 20.36 18.04 -22.79
N SER A 214 19.12 18.21 -23.24
CA SER A 214 18.59 19.51 -23.66
C SER A 214 18.50 20.55 -22.56
N ALA A 215 18.29 20.12 -21.31
CA ALA A 215 18.20 21.02 -20.16
C ALA A 215 19.54 21.65 -19.77
N GLN A 216 20.67 21.04 -20.13
CA GLN A 216 21.99 21.44 -19.62
C GLN A 216 22.84 22.20 -20.63
N HIS A 217 22.77 21.87 -21.93
CA HIS A 217 23.69 22.43 -22.95
C HIS A 217 23.04 22.74 -24.30
N GLY A 218 21.71 22.52 -24.48
CA GLY A 218 20.99 22.81 -25.72
C GLY A 218 21.57 22.08 -26.95
N PRO A 219 21.17 20.83 -27.26
CA PRO A 219 21.61 20.16 -28.47
C PRO A 219 21.24 21.00 -29.70
N GLY A 220 22.11 21.00 -30.72
CA GLY A 220 21.83 21.68 -31.98
C GLY A 220 20.50 21.23 -32.58
N GLU A 221 19.79 22.14 -33.25
CA GLU A 221 18.49 21.86 -33.89
C GLU A 221 18.52 20.63 -34.80
N ASP A 222 19.68 20.34 -35.40
CA ASP A 222 19.92 19.19 -36.27
C ASP A 222 19.65 17.84 -35.58
N ALA A 223 19.99 17.69 -34.30
CA ALA A 223 19.76 16.46 -33.54
C ALA A 223 18.27 16.18 -33.33
N TRP A 224 17.50 17.23 -33.03
CA TRP A 224 16.04 17.14 -32.92
C TRP A 224 15.40 16.79 -34.25
N TRP A 225 15.84 17.42 -35.34
CA TRP A 225 15.34 17.11 -36.68
C TRP A 225 15.66 15.68 -37.11
N HIS A 226 16.88 15.20 -36.84
CA HIS A 226 17.28 13.83 -37.15
C HIS A 226 16.38 12.81 -36.45
N LEU A 227 16.19 12.96 -35.13
CA LEU A 227 15.35 12.05 -34.37
C LEU A 227 13.86 12.19 -34.71
N ALA A 228 13.39 13.41 -34.98
CA ALA A 228 12.03 13.66 -35.47
C ALA A 228 11.76 12.93 -36.79
N HIS A 229 12.74 12.89 -37.71
CA HIS A 229 12.65 12.09 -38.93
C HIS A 229 12.57 10.60 -38.62
N MET A 230 13.42 10.06 -37.74
CA MET A 230 13.36 8.65 -37.35
C MET A 230 12.01 8.26 -36.74
N VAL A 231 11.49 9.08 -35.82
CA VAL A 231 10.16 8.92 -35.23
C VAL A 231 9.08 8.98 -36.30
N SER A 232 9.15 9.94 -37.23
CA SER A 232 8.20 10.06 -38.34
C SER A 232 8.22 8.83 -39.25
N THR A 233 9.41 8.32 -39.60
CA THR A 233 9.59 7.10 -40.41
C THR A 233 9.02 5.88 -39.69
N TRP A 234 9.28 5.72 -38.39
CA TRP A 234 8.70 4.62 -37.61
C TRP A 234 7.18 4.72 -37.52
N ARG A 235 6.61 5.91 -37.36
CA ARG A 235 5.14 6.12 -37.35
C ARG A 235 4.46 5.75 -38.68
N GLN A 236 5.22 5.64 -39.77
CA GLN A 236 4.75 5.15 -41.07
C GLN A 236 4.91 3.63 -41.25
N SER A 237 5.57 2.95 -40.30
CA SER A 237 5.81 1.52 -40.31
C SER A 237 4.53 0.70 -39.98
N PRO A 238 4.53 -0.64 -40.18
CA PRO A 238 3.43 -1.53 -39.80
C PRO A 238 3.23 -1.62 -38.29
N ALA A 239 4.28 -1.36 -37.51
CA ALA A 239 4.29 -1.49 -36.07
C ALA A 239 3.67 -0.28 -35.34
N ALA A 240 3.25 0.75 -36.08
CA ALA A 240 2.64 1.98 -35.56
C ALA A 240 1.12 2.02 -35.77
N ASP A 241 0.40 2.69 -34.86
CA ASP A 241 -1.07 2.67 -34.73
C ASP A 241 -1.87 3.44 -35.81
N ARG A 242 -1.39 3.59 -37.07
CA ARG A 242 -2.12 4.28 -38.17
C ARG A 242 -2.73 3.33 -39.22
N PRO A 243 -3.97 3.56 -39.73
CA PRO A 243 -4.64 2.78 -40.80
C PRO A 243 -4.24 3.31 -42.21
N LEU A 244 -4.45 2.70 -43.39
CA LEU A 244 -4.74 1.36 -43.96
C LEU A 244 -4.18 1.44 -45.40
N GLY A 245 -3.47 0.41 -45.91
CA GLY A 245 -2.89 0.39 -47.27
C GLY A 245 -1.43 -0.09 -47.32
N HIS A 246 -0.95 -0.48 -48.50
CA HIS A 246 0.44 -0.88 -48.71
C HIS A 246 1.37 0.32 -48.76
N SER A 247 2.48 0.26 -48.02
CA SER A 247 3.56 1.24 -48.11
C SER A 247 4.91 0.53 -48.18
N VAL A 248 5.95 1.24 -48.64
CA VAL A 248 7.32 0.71 -48.67
C VAL A 248 7.75 0.29 -47.26
N TYR A 249 7.44 1.10 -46.25
CA TYR A 249 7.79 0.82 -44.86
C TYR A 249 6.95 -0.30 -44.24
N ARG A 250 5.69 -0.44 -44.66
CA ARG A 250 4.72 -1.39 -44.09
C ARG A 250 4.76 -2.77 -44.72
N SER A 251 4.77 -2.82 -46.04
CA SER A 251 4.57 -4.06 -46.80
C SER A 251 5.89 -4.52 -47.41
N ALA A 252 6.65 -3.62 -48.04
CA ALA A 252 7.86 -4.02 -48.77
C ALA A 252 8.96 -4.56 -47.84
N TRP A 253 9.19 -3.94 -46.67
CA TRP A 253 10.19 -4.44 -45.72
C TRP A 253 9.84 -5.83 -45.14
N ARG A 254 8.56 -6.04 -44.78
CA ARG A 254 8.09 -7.33 -44.25
C ARG A 254 8.17 -8.43 -45.31
N LEU A 255 7.75 -8.11 -46.55
CA LEU A 255 7.91 -9.01 -47.69
C LEU A 255 9.37 -9.31 -47.98
N PHE A 256 10.26 -8.31 -47.92
CA PHE A 256 11.70 -8.51 -48.09
C PHE A 256 12.27 -9.48 -47.05
N ARG A 257 11.98 -9.27 -45.77
CA ARG A 257 12.43 -10.15 -44.68
C ARG A 257 11.87 -11.57 -44.81
N LEU A 258 10.58 -11.70 -45.13
CA LEU A 258 9.96 -12.99 -45.39
C LEU A 258 10.62 -13.69 -46.58
N SER A 259 10.83 -12.96 -47.68
CA SER A 259 11.48 -13.47 -48.89
C SER A 259 12.90 -13.95 -48.61
N GLN A 260 13.66 -13.24 -47.76
CA GLN A 260 14.99 -13.70 -47.32
C GLN A 260 14.93 -15.03 -46.57
N HIS A 261 13.94 -15.24 -45.69
CA HIS A 261 13.77 -16.51 -44.97
C HIS A 261 13.26 -17.64 -45.86
N LEU A 262 12.43 -17.33 -46.86
CA LEU A 262 11.93 -18.30 -47.82
C LEU A 262 12.92 -18.58 -48.96
N GLY A 263 14.02 -17.82 -49.06
CA GLY A 263 15.02 -17.94 -50.13
C GLY A 263 14.53 -17.41 -51.50
N LEU A 264 13.51 -16.55 -51.52
CA LEU A 264 12.96 -15.99 -52.76
C LEU A 264 13.86 -14.88 -53.30
N CYS A 265 14.20 -14.94 -54.59
CA CYS A 265 14.99 -13.93 -55.26
C CYS A 265 14.10 -12.83 -55.90
N GLY A 266 14.72 -11.75 -56.37
CA GLY A 266 13.98 -10.64 -56.97
C GLY A 266 13.18 -11.01 -58.22
N ALA A 267 13.57 -12.08 -58.94
CA ALA A 267 12.79 -12.59 -60.08
C ALA A 267 11.50 -13.28 -59.61
N ASP A 268 11.57 -14.08 -58.54
CA ASP A 268 10.42 -14.77 -57.96
C ASP A 268 9.39 -13.77 -57.44
N ILE A 269 9.84 -12.73 -56.73
CA ILE A 269 8.95 -11.69 -56.20
C ILE A 269 8.25 -10.92 -57.33
N ARG A 270 8.95 -10.64 -58.44
CA ARG A 270 8.36 -9.94 -59.61
C ARG A 270 7.37 -10.80 -60.39
N ALA A 271 7.45 -12.13 -60.25
CA ALA A 271 6.50 -13.05 -60.86
C ALA A 271 5.21 -13.21 -60.03
N LEU A 272 5.19 -12.72 -58.79
CA LEU A 272 4.01 -12.77 -57.92
C LEU A 272 3.04 -11.64 -58.24
N GLU A 273 1.76 -11.98 -58.28
CA GLU A 273 0.67 -11.02 -58.39
C GLU A 273 0.34 -10.41 -57.03
N GLN A 274 -0.31 -9.23 -57.06
CA GLN A 274 -0.70 -8.51 -55.84
C GLN A 274 -1.48 -9.38 -54.81
N PRO A 275 -2.46 -10.21 -55.20
CA PRO A 275 -3.18 -11.07 -54.24
C PRO A 275 -2.27 -12.07 -53.51
N GLN A 276 -1.22 -12.57 -54.17
CA GLN A 276 -0.27 -13.52 -53.59
C GLN A 276 0.62 -12.83 -52.55
N LEU A 277 1.06 -11.61 -52.83
CA LEU A 277 1.83 -10.79 -51.88
C LEU A 277 0.98 -10.39 -50.66
N GLU A 278 -0.31 -10.10 -50.88
CA GLU A 278 -1.28 -9.84 -49.81
C GLU A 278 -1.50 -11.07 -48.92
N GLU A 279 -1.59 -12.27 -49.50
CA GLU A 279 -1.74 -13.52 -48.75
C GLU A 279 -0.49 -13.87 -47.92
N MET A 280 0.71 -13.62 -48.46
CA MET A 280 1.97 -13.75 -47.71
C MET A 280 1.99 -12.82 -46.49
N LEU A 281 1.58 -11.56 -46.67
CA LEU A 281 1.49 -10.60 -45.56
C LEU A 281 0.43 -11.00 -44.54
N ALA A 282 -0.76 -11.42 -44.98
CA ALA A 282 -1.84 -11.89 -44.13
C ALA A 282 -1.42 -13.09 -43.29
N THR A 283 -0.59 -13.99 -43.84
CA THR A 283 -0.05 -15.15 -43.12
C THR A 283 0.83 -14.74 -41.95
N ILE A 284 1.70 -13.74 -42.13
CA ILE A 284 2.52 -13.18 -41.03
C ILE A 284 1.61 -12.57 -39.95
N GLU A 285 0.50 -11.94 -40.35
CA GLU A 285 -0.43 -11.27 -39.42
C GLU A 285 -1.29 -12.23 -38.59
N ARG A 286 -1.38 -13.50 -38.98
CA ARG A 286 -2.08 -14.53 -38.18
C ARG A 286 -1.46 -14.72 -36.79
N LEU A 287 -0.16 -14.47 -36.65
CA LEU A 287 0.52 -14.48 -35.34
C LEU A 287 0.69 -13.06 -34.80
N ALA A 288 -0.42 -12.35 -34.64
CA ALA A 288 -0.43 -11.02 -34.03
C ALA A 288 0.19 -11.03 -32.62
N ALA A 289 0.72 -9.88 -32.17
CA ALA A 289 1.40 -9.78 -30.88
C ALA A 289 0.53 -10.26 -29.70
N GLN A 290 -0.78 -10.03 -29.74
CA GLN A 290 -1.74 -10.54 -28.75
C GLN A 290 -1.82 -12.07 -28.76
N GLN A 291 -1.90 -12.67 -29.96
CA GLN A 291 -1.95 -14.13 -30.12
C GLN A 291 -0.63 -14.77 -29.66
N GLN A 292 0.50 -14.17 -30.01
CA GLN A 292 1.82 -14.60 -29.53
C GLN A 292 1.91 -14.53 -28.00
N GLY A 293 1.50 -13.42 -27.39
CA GLY A 293 1.47 -13.26 -25.94
C GLY A 293 0.58 -14.29 -25.24
N PHE A 294 -0.59 -14.57 -25.80
CA PHE A 294 -1.50 -15.59 -25.29
C PHE A 294 -0.89 -17.00 -25.36
N ILE A 295 -0.24 -17.36 -26.46
CA ILE A 295 0.44 -18.66 -26.60
C ILE A 295 1.56 -18.80 -25.56
N TRP A 296 2.37 -17.75 -25.35
CA TRP A 296 3.42 -17.78 -24.33
C TRP A 296 2.86 -17.87 -22.91
N LEU A 297 1.76 -17.18 -22.62
CA LEU A 297 1.06 -17.30 -21.34
C LEU A 297 0.54 -18.73 -21.11
N GLN A 298 -0.10 -19.32 -22.12
CA GLN A 298 -0.56 -20.70 -22.04
C GLN A 298 0.59 -21.67 -21.81
N ALA A 299 1.71 -21.50 -22.52
CA ALA A 299 2.90 -22.34 -22.33
C ALA A 299 3.44 -22.22 -20.88
N TYR A 300 3.47 -21.01 -20.33
CA TYR A 300 3.87 -20.76 -18.93
C TYR A 300 2.93 -21.45 -17.93
N GLU A 301 1.62 -21.29 -18.10
CA GLU A 301 0.61 -21.91 -17.23
C GLU A 301 0.62 -23.43 -17.31
N LEU A 302 0.74 -23.99 -18.52
CA LEU A 302 0.85 -25.43 -18.75
C LEU A 302 2.08 -26.00 -18.04
N GLN A 303 3.23 -25.33 -18.13
CA GLN A 303 4.44 -25.78 -17.44
C GLN A 303 4.27 -25.78 -15.93
N TYR A 304 3.67 -24.75 -15.33
CA TYR A 304 3.38 -24.72 -13.90
C TYR A 304 2.43 -25.84 -13.48
N ARG A 305 1.33 -26.01 -14.23
CA ARG A 305 0.32 -27.05 -13.99
C ARG A 305 0.93 -28.45 -14.05
N ASP A 306 1.72 -28.73 -15.08
CA ASP A 306 2.29 -30.06 -15.29
C ASP A 306 3.34 -30.38 -14.21
N ARG A 307 4.11 -29.38 -13.74
CA ARG A 307 4.99 -29.54 -12.56
C ARG A 307 4.20 -29.86 -11.29
N LEU A 308 3.11 -29.14 -11.04
CA LEU A 308 2.25 -29.38 -9.87
C LEU A 308 1.61 -30.77 -9.91
N PHE A 309 1.01 -31.16 -11.04
CA PHE A 309 0.39 -32.49 -11.16
C PHE A 309 1.40 -33.62 -11.08
N SER A 310 2.59 -33.45 -11.68
CA SER A 310 3.67 -34.43 -11.56
C SER A 310 4.09 -34.60 -10.09
N ALA A 311 4.22 -33.49 -9.34
CA ALA A 311 4.53 -33.54 -7.92
C ALA A 311 3.41 -34.20 -7.08
N LEU A 312 2.14 -33.89 -7.36
CA LEU A 312 1.00 -34.51 -6.67
C LEU A 312 0.93 -36.01 -6.95
N LEU A 313 1.13 -36.43 -8.20
CA LEU A 313 1.16 -37.85 -8.58
C LEU A 313 2.33 -38.58 -7.90
N ALA A 314 3.52 -37.98 -7.89
CA ALA A 314 4.71 -38.55 -7.24
C ALA A 314 4.56 -38.68 -5.70
N ASN A 315 3.70 -37.87 -5.08
CA ASN A 315 3.41 -37.92 -3.64
C ASN A 315 2.11 -38.66 -3.29
N ARG A 316 1.40 -39.22 -4.27
CA ARG A 316 0.17 -39.99 -4.02
C ARG A 316 0.48 -41.20 -3.14
N GLY A 317 -0.23 -41.32 -2.01
CA GLY A 317 -0.04 -42.42 -1.06
C GLY A 317 1.12 -42.25 -0.09
N ARG A 318 1.86 -41.12 -0.12
CA ARG A 318 2.89 -40.79 0.88
C ARG A 318 2.33 -40.23 2.19
N ALA A 319 1.03 -39.94 2.27
CA ALA A 319 0.42 -39.51 3.52
C ALA A 319 0.51 -40.68 4.53
N PRO A 320 1.22 -40.52 5.67
CA PRO A 320 1.20 -41.54 6.69
C PRO A 320 -0.25 -41.76 7.15
N GLY A 321 -0.67 -43.03 7.25
CA GLY A 321 -1.94 -43.35 7.89
C GLY A 321 -1.95 -42.87 9.34
N ARG A 322 -3.14 -42.66 9.92
CA ARG A 322 -3.26 -42.24 11.33
C ARG A 322 -2.52 -43.23 12.23
N VAL A 323 -1.62 -42.73 13.07
CA VAL A 323 -0.76 -43.54 13.93
C VAL A 323 -1.58 -44.10 15.09
N VAL A 324 -1.59 -45.43 15.24
CA VAL A 324 -2.21 -46.08 16.40
C VAL A 324 -1.26 -45.94 17.59
N GLY A 325 -1.69 -45.26 18.65
CA GLY A 325 -0.87 -45.05 19.84
C GLY A 325 0.22 -43.98 19.68
N ALA A 326 -0.12 -42.86 19.02
CA ALA A 326 0.80 -41.74 18.86
C ALA A 326 1.42 -41.28 20.20
N LEU A 327 2.73 -40.97 20.18
CA LEU A 327 3.48 -40.44 21.30
C LEU A 327 2.95 -39.06 21.72
N ALA A 328 2.65 -38.22 20.74
CA ALA A 328 2.04 -36.91 20.92
C ALA A 328 1.24 -36.50 19.69
N GLN A 329 0.23 -35.66 19.90
CA GLN A 329 -0.56 -35.03 18.85
C GLN A 329 -0.41 -33.52 18.94
N LEU A 330 -0.02 -32.88 17.85
CA LEU A 330 0.23 -31.44 17.83
C LEU A 330 -0.73 -30.76 16.85
N VAL A 331 -1.48 -29.78 17.34
CA VAL A 331 -2.39 -28.95 16.56
C VAL A 331 -1.71 -27.64 16.24
N PHE A 332 -1.35 -27.43 14.98
CA PHE A 332 -0.73 -26.22 14.45
C PHE A 332 -1.77 -25.31 13.79
N CYS A 333 -1.38 -24.08 13.48
CA CYS A 333 -2.17 -23.28 12.57
C CYS A 333 -2.20 -23.92 11.18
N MET A 334 -3.28 -23.74 10.45
CA MET A 334 -3.40 -24.06 9.03
C MET A 334 -2.59 -23.11 8.12
N ASP A 335 -1.76 -22.24 8.68
CA ASP A 335 -0.90 -21.34 7.91
C ASP A 335 0.14 -22.17 7.13
N ASP A 336 0.26 -21.95 5.82
CA ASP A 336 1.15 -22.72 4.94
C ASP A 336 2.61 -22.73 5.41
N ARG A 337 3.02 -21.71 6.17
CA ARG A 337 4.38 -21.62 6.73
C ARG A 337 4.63 -22.67 7.81
N GLU A 338 3.59 -23.18 8.46
CA GLU A 338 3.69 -24.26 9.45
C GLU A 338 3.70 -25.64 8.82
N GLU A 339 3.26 -25.78 7.56
CA GLU A 339 3.19 -27.09 6.89
C GLU A 339 4.57 -27.74 6.75
N GLY A 340 5.59 -26.96 6.41
CA GLY A 340 6.97 -27.46 6.36
C GLY A 340 7.46 -27.98 7.71
N PHE A 341 7.15 -27.28 8.81
CA PHE A 341 7.50 -27.72 10.16
C PHE A 341 6.77 -29.00 10.56
N ARG A 342 5.47 -29.09 10.23
CA ARG A 342 4.64 -30.26 10.51
C ARG A 342 5.18 -31.52 9.84
N ARG A 343 5.43 -31.46 8.53
CA ARG A 343 5.94 -32.61 7.77
C ARG A 343 7.33 -33.02 8.21
N HIS A 344 8.20 -32.06 8.49
CA HIS A 344 9.53 -32.36 9.01
C HIS A 344 9.50 -33.05 10.38
N LEU A 345 8.58 -32.65 11.26
CA LEU A 345 8.41 -33.27 12.57
C LEU A 345 7.92 -34.73 12.45
N GLU A 346 6.92 -34.99 11.59
CA GLU A 346 6.40 -36.34 11.30
C GLU A 346 7.44 -37.23 10.62
N GLU A 347 8.31 -36.65 9.79
CA GLU A 347 9.40 -37.37 9.14
C GLU A 347 10.50 -37.81 10.13
N ILE A 348 10.88 -36.93 11.06
CA ILE A 348 11.89 -37.24 12.07
C ILE A 348 11.35 -38.20 13.14
N GLU A 349 10.08 -38.06 13.53
CA GLU A 349 9.44 -38.89 14.54
C GLU A 349 8.07 -39.41 14.05
N PRO A 350 8.03 -40.62 13.46
CA PRO A 350 6.79 -41.22 12.96
C PRO A 350 5.73 -41.49 14.04
N GLY A 351 6.10 -41.49 15.32
CA GLY A 351 5.17 -41.60 16.44
C GLY A 351 4.39 -40.32 16.73
N VAL A 352 4.68 -39.20 16.05
CA VAL A 352 3.98 -37.91 16.23
C VAL A 352 3.00 -37.67 15.10
N GLU A 353 1.79 -37.21 15.44
CA GLU A 353 0.75 -36.87 14.48
C GLU A 353 0.44 -35.37 14.55
N THR A 354 0.40 -34.68 13.40
CA THR A 354 0.10 -33.25 13.36
C THR A 354 -1.23 -32.92 12.69
N TYR A 355 -1.91 -31.94 13.26
CA TYR A 355 -3.20 -31.42 12.80
C TYR A 355 -3.05 -29.94 12.43
N GLY A 356 -3.84 -29.48 11.46
CA GLY A 356 -3.91 -28.07 11.08
C GLY A 356 -5.30 -27.53 11.38
N GLY A 357 -5.38 -26.39 12.06
CA GLY A 357 -6.64 -25.70 12.33
C GLY A 357 -6.48 -24.19 12.27
N ALA A 358 -7.57 -23.45 12.09
CA ALA A 358 -7.51 -22.00 12.17
C ALA A 358 -7.06 -21.59 13.59
N ALA A 359 -6.00 -20.79 13.71
CA ALA A 359 -5.37 -20.52 15.02
C ALA A 359 -6.16 -19.61 15.97
N HIS A 360 -7.40 -19.26 15.64
CA HIS A 360 -8.35 -18.82 16.65
C HIS A 360 -8.91 -19.97 17.49
N PHE A 361 -8.63 -21.23 17.12
CA PHE A 361 -8.97 -22.47 17.83
C PHE A 361 -10.43 -22.53 18.31
N ASN A 362 -11.34 -21.98 17.49
CA ASN A 362 -12.76 -21.83 17.79
C ASN A 362 -13.10 -21.07 19.10
N VAL A 363 -12.19 -20.21 19.56
CA VAL A 363 -12.35 -19.34 20.74
C VAL A 363 -12.20 -17.85 20.39
N PRO A 364 -12.96 -17.29 19.42
CA PRO A 364 -12.94 -15.86 19.14
C PRO A 364 -13.23 -15.06 20.42
N ASN A 365 -12.32 -14.15 20.79
CA ASN A 365 -12.42 -13.40 22.03
C ASN A 365 -11.77 -12.01 21.94
N ILE A 366 -12.14 -11.17 22.90
CA ILE A 366 -11.41 -9.97 23.29
C ILE A 366 -10.43 -10.40 24.39
N TRP A 367 -9.15 -10.43 24.07
CA TRP A 367 -8.10 -10.74 25.01
C TRP A 367 -7.69 -9.51 25.80
N ARG A 368 -7.72 -9.59 27.13
CA ARG A 368 -7.13 -8.62 28.04
C ARG A 368 -5.94 -9.25 28.74
N ASP A 369 -4.75 -8.72 28.47
CA ASP A 369 -3.54 -9.18 29.15
C ASP A 369 -3.49 -8.75 30.63
N LEU A 370 -2.51 -9.28 31.37
CA LEU A 370 -2.32 -8.98 32.78
C LEU A 370 -2.11 -7.48 33.07
N ASP A 371 -1.70 -6.71 32.06
CA ASP A 371 -1.34 -5.30 32.17
C ASP A 371 -2.43 -4.37 31.63
N GLY A 372 -3.57 -4.92 31.21
CA GLY A 372 -4.75 -4.19 30.73
C GLY A 372 -4.75 -3.87 29.24
N ALA A 373 -3.78 -4.37 28.46
CA ALA A 373 -3.81 -4.20 27.01
C ALA A 373 -4.89 -5.10 26.40
N ILE A 374 -5.69 -4.52 25.50
CA ILE A 374 -6.83 -5.19 24.86
C ILE A 374 -6.46 -5.54 23.43
N SER A 375 -6.76 -6.77 23.00
CA SER A 375 -6.57 -7.24 21.63
C SER A 375 -7.75 -8.13 21.21
N LYS A 376 -8.31 -7.89 20.03
CA LYS A 376 -9.34 -8.77 19.45
C LYS A 376 -8.65 -9.92 18.74
N LEU A 377 -8.80 -11.15 19.22
CA LEU A 377 -8.15 -12.36 18.68
C LEU A 377 -9.20 -13.24 17.99
N THR A 378 -9.64 -12.79 16.83
CA THR A 378 -10.79 -13.34 16.10
C THR A 378 -10.57 -13.25 14.59
N PRO A 379 -11.24 -14.07 13.77
CA PRO A 379 -11.31 -13.86 12.33
C PRO A 379 -11.94 -12.50 11.99
N VAL A 380 -11.54 -11.91 10.87
CA VAL A 380 -12.03 -10.59 10.43
C VAL A 380 -13.56 -10.54 10.29
N VAL A 381 -14.17 -11.66 9.91
CA VAL A 381 -15.63 -11.77 9.72
C VAL A 381 -16.42 -11.97 11.01
N VAL A 382 -15.77 -12.15 12.16
CA VAL A 382 -16.42 -12.44 13.45
C VAL A 382 -16.23 -11.27 14.42
N LYS A 383 -17.34 -10.69 14.88
CA LYS A 383 -17.33 -9.73 15.98
C LYS A 383 -17.29 -10.50 17.32
N PRO A 384 -16.25 -10.34 18.15
CA PRO A 384 -16.13 -11.08 19.39
C PRO A 384 -17.06 -10.47 20.45
N VAL A 385 -17.81 -11.31 21.15
CA VAL A 385 -18.76 -10.91 22.20
C VAL A 385 -18.33 -11.36 23.60
N HIS A 386 -17.19 -12.05 23.70
CA HIS A 386 -16.64 -12.55 24.96
C HIS A 386 -15.27 -11.93 25.22
N GLU A 387 -15.04 -11.50 26.45
CA GLU A 387 -13.75 -11.01 26.94
C GLU A 387 -13.09 -12.06 27.84
N ILE A 388 -11.87 -12.44 27.50
CA ILE A 388 -11.04 -13.33 28.33
C ILE A 388 -9.91 -12.52 28.95
N ARG A 389 -9.81 -12.61 30.29
CA ARG A 389 -8.84 -11.85 31.07
C ARG A 389 -7.76 -12.77 31.64
N GLU A 390 -6.51 -12.36 31.48
CA GLU A 390 -5.40 -12.94 32.23
C GLU A 390 -5.32 -12.28 33.61
N VAL A 391 -5.45 -13.09 34.67
CA VAL A 391 -5.49 -12.60 36.07
C VAL A 391 -4.36 -13.25 36.89
N PRO A 392 -3.84 -12.58 37.94
CA PRO A 392 -2.85 -13.21 38.80
C PRO A 392 -3.42 -14.45 39.48
N ARG A 393 -2.58 -15.47 39.67
CA ARG A 393 -2.93 -16.62 40.52
C ARG A 393 -3.11 -16.12 41.96
N SER A 394 -4.02 -16.74 42.71
CA SER A 394 -4.28 -16.43 44.12
C SER A 394 -2.96 -16.33 44.91
N GLY A 395 -2.79 -15.26 45.68
CA GLY A 395 -1.56 -14.96 46.43
C GLY A 395 -0.48 -14.17 45.65
N SER A 396 -0.64 -13.94 44.35
CA SER A 396 0.34 -13.19 43.52
C SER A 396 0.00 -11.70 43.32
N GLU A 397 -1.03 -11.17 43.99
CA GLU A 397 -1.49 -9.79 43.81
C GLU A 397 -0.44 -8.75 44.22
N ALA A 398 0.26 -8.97 45.34
CA ALA A 398 1.34 -8.09 45.78
C ALA A 398 2.50 -8.05 44.78
N LEU A 399 2.77 -9.18 44.12
CA LEU A 399 3.79 -9.29 43.08
C LEU A 399 3.37 -8.54 41.81
N LEU A 400 2.09 -8.63 41.42
CA LEU A 400 1.52 -7.85 40.33
C LEU A 400 1.63 -6.35 40.57
N ARG A 401 1.28 -5.86 41.76
CA ARG A 401 1.42 -4.44 42.12
C ARG A 401 2.87 -3.96 41.97
N ARG A 402 3.85 -4.76 42.43
CA ARG A 402 5.29 -4.46 42.27
C ARG A 402 5.71 -4.44 40.79
N ARG A 403 5.25 -5.41 39.98
CA ARG A 403 5.49 -5.46 38.54
C ARG A 403 4.98 -4.20 37.85
N ILE A 404 3.73 -3.80 38.10
CA ILE A 404 3.11 -2.62 37.48
C ILE A 404 3.96 -1.37 37.73
N VAL A 405 4.41 -1.16 38.97
CA VAL A 405 5.27 0.00 39.32
C VAL A 405 6.62 -0.07 38.61
N ARG A 406 7.29 -1.22 38.60
CA ARG A 406 8.60 -1.37 37.93
C ARG A 406 8.51 -1.15 36.43
N ARG A 407 7.49 -1.73 35.81
CA ARG A 407 7.21 -1.58 34.38
C ARG A 407 6.88 -0.13 34.02
N ALA A 408 6.06 0.55 34.83
CA ALA A 408 5.76 1.96 34.66
C ALA A 408 7.02 2.84 34.74
N ARG A 409 7.93 2.57 35.69
CA ARG A 409 9.24 3.25 35.78
C ARG A 409 10.09 3.02 34.54
N ARG A 410 10.18 1.78 34.04
CA ARG A 410 10.92 1.44 32.82
C ARG A 410 10.35 2.15 31.59
N PHE A 411 9.02 2.18 31.44
CA PHE A 411 8.38 2.90 30.34
C PHE A 411 8.50 4.42 30.46
N ARG A 412 8.49 4.97 31.68
CA ARG A 412 8.77 6.40 31.90
C ARG A 412 10.20 6.72 31.48
N LEU A 413 11.19 5.91 31.88
CA LEU A 413 12.58 6.09 31.45
C LEU A 413 12.72 5.97 29.92
N GLY A 414 12.10 4.96 29.31
CA GLY A 414 12.10 4.81 27.85
C GLY A 414 11.43 5.98 27.12
N ARG A 415 10.32 6.52 27.67
CA ARG A 415 9.67 7.72 27.14
C ARG A 415 10.53 8.96 27.30
N LEU A 416 11.19 9.15 28.45
CA LEU A 416 12.13 10.26 28.62
C LEU A 416 13.24 10.16 27.56
N LEU A 417 13.89 9.01 27.42
CA LEU A 417 14.93 8.81 26.40
C LEU A 417 14.41 9.05 24.98
N HIS A 418 13.25 8.48 24.59
CA HIS A 418 12.78 8.58 23.21
C HIS A 418 12.02 9.87 22.87
N GLN A 419 11.23 10.44 23.79
CA GLN A 419 10.41 11.62 23.54
C GLN A 419 11.16 12.92 23.83
N GLU A 420 11.97 13.01 24.90
CA GLU A 420 12.76 14.23 25.16
C GLU A 420 13.82 14.44 24.10
N MET A 421 14.50 13.38 23.66
CA MET A 421 15.46 13.45 22.55
C MET A 421 14.84 13.96 21.24
N ARG A 422 13.52 13.82 21.05
CA ARG A 422 12.81 14.26 19.85
C ARG A 422 12.16 15.63 19.97
N ARG A 423 11.83 16.06 21.20
CA ARG A 423 11.04 17.28 21.44
C ARG A 423 11.89 18.50 21.77
N ASN A 424 13.06 18.31 22.38
CA ASN A 424 13.83 19.41 22.96
C ASN A 424 15.25 19.48 22.40
N LEU A 425 15.59 20.60 21.76
CA LEU A 425 16.89 20.81 21.12
C LEU A 425 18.05 20.87 22.15
N LEU A 426 17.80 21.44 23.33
CA LEU A 426 18.84 21.69 24.34
C LEU A 426 19.09 20.50 25.26
N SER A 427 18.04 19.77 25.65
CA SER A 427 18.19 18.60 26.54
C SER A 427 18.55 17.32 25.79
N SER A 428 18.36 17.28 24.47
CA SER A 428 18.68 16.10 23.65
C SER A 428 20.17 15.82 23.55
N VAL A 429 21.02 16.84 23.37
CA VAL A 429 22.48 16.68 23.24
C VAL A 429 23.12 15.97 24.44
N PRO A 430 22.96 16.44 25.70
CA PRO A 430 23.53 15.74 26.85
C PRO A 430 22.90 14.36 27.07
N LEU A 431 21.60 14.22 26.79
CA LEU A 431 20.90 12.94 26.93
C LEU A 431 21.40 11.89 25.92
N ILE A 432 21.66 12.29 24.67
CA ILE A 432 22.29 11.47 23.64
C ILE A 432 23.69 11.08 24.06
N ALA A 433 24.51 12.05 24.50
CA ALA A 433 25.89 11.78 24.92
C ALA A 433 25.94 10.76 26.07
N LEU A 434 25.03 10.89 27.05
CA LEU A 434 24.92 9.95 28.18
C LEU A 434 24.40 8.57 27.76
N ALA A 435 23.46 8.50 26.82
CA ALA A 435 22.86 7.25 26.37
C ALA A 435 23.70 6.50 25.30
N ALA A 436 24.57 7.22 24.57
CA ALA A 436 25.31 6.71 23.42
C ALA A 436 26.19 5.48 23.74
N PRO A 437 26.97 5.41 24.83
CA PRO A 437 27.77 4.23 25.15
C PRO A 437 26.90 2.97 25.35
N GLY A 438 25.77 3.11 26.05
CA GLY A 438 24.84 2.02 26.28
C GLY A 438 24.13 1.57 25.00
N ALA A 439 23.74 2.53 24.15
CA ALA A 439 23.15 2.26 22.86
C ALA A 439 24.13 1.54 21.93
N LEU A 440 25.39 1.98 21.87
CA LEU A 440 26.45 1.37 21.09
C LEU A 440 26.71 -0.08 21.53
N LEU A 441 26.84 -0.33 22.84
CA LEU A 441 27.00 -1.68 23.38
C LEU A 441 25.80 -2.58 23.04
N ALA A 442 24.58 -2.04 23.12
CA ALA A 442 23.38 -2.79 22.74
C ALA A 442 23.35 -3.11 21.24
N LEU A 443 23.80 -2.18 20.39
CA LEU A 443 23.84 -2.33 18.94
C LEU A 443 24.92 -3.33 18.51
N LEU A 444 26.12 -3.23 19.08
CA LEU A 444 27.19 -4.23 18.90
C LEU A 444 26.74 -5.62 19.37
N GLY A 445 26.04 -5.70 20.50
CA GLY A 445 25.48 -6.95 21.00
C GLY A 445 24.45 -7.56 20.04
N LYS A 446 23.58 -6.74 19.44
CA LYS A 446 22.62 -7.19 18.42
C LYS A 446 23.30 -7.61 17.12
N LEU A 447 24.35 -6.91 16.69
CA LEU A 447 25.06 -7.18 15.44
C LEU A 447 25.91 -8.45 15.53
N LEU A 448 26.73 -8.56 16.58
CA LEU A 448 27.70 -9.65 16.74
C LEU A 448 27.08 -10.92 17.33
N PHE A 449 26.05 -10.79 18.19
CA PHE A 449 25.45 -11.91 18.92
C PHE A 449 23.92 -11.82 19.01
N PRO A 450 23.17 -11.74 17.90
CA PRO A 450 21.73 -11.44 17.89
C PRO A 450 20.90 -12.38 18.78
N LEU A 451 21.11 -13.69 18.66
CA LEU A 451 20.38 -14.70 19.46
C LEU A 451 20.73 -14.60 20.95
N GLY A 452 22.03 -14.62 21.28
CA GLY A 452 22.50 -14.58 22.66
C GLY A 452 22.13 -13.28 23.38
N PHE A 453 22.26 -12.14 22.69
CA PHE A 453 21.84 -10.84 23.19
C PHE A 453 20.32 -10.75 23.37
N GLY A 454 19.54 -11.26 22.41
CA GLY A 454 18.07 -11.33 22.50
C GLY A 454 17.60 -12.15 23.71
N ILE A 455 18.17 -13.35 23.89
CA ILE A 455 17.86 -14.20 25.05
C ILE A 455 18.24 -13.50 26.36
N ARG A 456 19.47 -12.97 26.47
CA ARG A 456 19.95 -12.30 27.69
C ARG A 456 19.13 -11.06 28.04
N SER A 457 18.87 -10.19 27.07
CA SER A 457 18.07 -8.98 27.26
C SER A 457 16.63 -9.30 27.65
N SER A 458 16.01 -10.33 27.05
CA SER A 458 14.66 -10.78 27.43
C SER A 458 14.62 -11.34 28.86
N ARG A 459 15.65 -12.06 29.29
CA ARG A 459 15.78 -12.59 30.66
C ARG A 459 15.96 -11.46 31.67
N LEU A 460 16.85 -10.51 31.39
CA LEU A 460 17.06 -9.35 32.25
C LEU A 460 15.78 -8.51 32.40
N ARG A 461 15.07 -8.29 31.28
CA ARG A 461 13.77 -7.59 31.27
C ARG A 461 12.73 -8.33 32.11
N ARG A 462 12.57 -9.64 31.93
CA ARG A 462 11.63 -10.45 32.73
C ARG A 462 11.98 -10.42 34.22
N ARG A 463 13.27 -10.49 34.57
CA ARG A 463 13.74 -10.40 35.96
C ARG A 463 13.45 -9.04 36.58
N TYR A 464 13.63 -7.95 35.83
CA TYR A 464 13.33 -6.60 36.30
C TYR A 464 11.82 -6.40 36.46
N ASP A 465 11.03 -6.72 35.42
CA ASP A 465 9.57 -6.55 35.40
C ASP A 465 8.85 -7.50 36.38
N LEU A 466 9.52 -8.54 36.88
CA LEU A 466 8.99 -9.62 37.74
C LEU A 466 7.99 -10.52 37.01
N GLU A 467 8.27 -11.81 36.96
CA GLU A 467 7.34 -12.79 36.41
C GLU A 467 6.24 -13.09 37.42
N VAL A 468 4.98 -12.92 37.01
CA VAL A 468 3.81 -13.10 37.86
C VAL A 468 3.10 -14.37 37.41
N PRO A 469 2.92 -15.38 38.28
CA PRO A 469 2.10 -16.54 37.96
C PRO A 469 0.65 -16.11 37.66
N THR A 470 0.13 -16.50 36.51
CA THR A 470 -1.22 -16.12 36.05
C THR A 470 -2.15 -17.33 35.92
N ARG A 471 -3.45 -17.04 35.84
CA ARG A 471 -4.52 -17.94 35.43
C ARG A 471 -5.46 -17.22 34.46
N LEU A 472 -6.23 -17.96 33.69
CA LEU A 472 -7.24 -17.40 32.79
C LEU A 472 -8.60 -17.34 33.50
N ALA A 473 -9.29 -16.21 33.39
CA ALA A 473 -10.69 -16.11 33.78
C ALA A 473 -11.57 -16.60 32.60
N LEU A 474 -11.86 -17.91 32.59
CA LEU A 474 -12.52 -18.59 31.47
C LEU A 474 -14.03 -18.73 31.64
N THR A 475 -14.53 -18.87 32.86
CA THR A 475 -15.95 -19.12 33.14
C THR A 475 -16.68 -17.80 33.37
N ALA A 476 -17.82 -17.63 32.72
CA ALA A 476 -18.75 -16.55 33.02
C ALA A 476 -19.43 -16.76 34.38
N GLU A 477 -19.88 -15.67 35.01
CA GLU A 477 -20.70 -15.73 36.22
C GLU A 477 -22.10 -16.26 35.90
N ASP A 478 -22.70 -17.00 36.86
CA ASP A 478 -24.04 -17.54 36.71
C ASP A 478 -25.08 -16.41 36.59
N GLY A 479 -25.98 -16.51 35.61
CA GLY A 479 -27.00 -15.49 35.35
C GLY A 479 -26.48 -14.25 34.60
N ALA A 480 -25.25 -14.27 34.10
CA ALA A 480 -24.74 -13.18 33.26
C ALA A 480 -25.60 -12.98 32.00
N ALA A 481 -25.86 -11.72 31.65
CA ALA A 481 -26.64 -11.33 30.48
C ALA A 481 -26.10 -11.92 29.18
N GLU A 482 -26.95 -11.99 28.16
CA GLU A 482 -26.53 -12.40 26.82
C GLU A 482 -25.45 -11.46 26.27
N PRO A 483 -24.35 -12.00 25.72
CA PRO A 483 -23.23 -11.19 25.27
C PRO A 483 -23.53 -10.53 23.92
N THR A 484 -23.32 -9.21 23.81
CA THR A 484 -23.37 -8.48 22.53
C THR A 484 -22.00 -7.88 22.18
N PRO A 485 -21.75 -7.49 20.92
CA PRO A 485 -20.50 -6.82 20.54
C PRO A 485 -20.26 -5.51 21.31
N GLU A 486 -21.32 -4.81 21.70
CA GLU A 486 -21.29 -3.55 22.46
C GLU A 486 -21.07 -3.80 23.95
N HIS A 487 -21.60 -4.92 24.47
CA HIS A 487 -21.50 -5.33 25.87
C HIS A 487 -20.90 -6.73 26.00
N PRO A 488 -19.57 -6.86 25.83
CA PRO A 488 -18.92 -8.17 25.85
C PRO A 488 -18.95 -8.79 27.26
N ARG A 489 -19.32 -10.06 27.35
CA ARG A 489 -19.35 -10.81 28.62
C ARG A 489 -17.96 -11.32 28.99
N SER A 490 -17.62 -11.27 30.27
CA SER A 490 -16.39 -11.88 30.77
C SER A 490 -16.51 -13.40 30.83
N GLY A 491 -15.64 -14.13 30.11
CA GLY A 491 -15.66 -15.59 30.09
C GLY A 491 -16.76 -16.20 29.22
N PHE A 492 -16.71 -17.53 29.09
CA PHE A 492 -17.67 -18.37 28.40
C PHE A 492 -18.51 -19.16 29.41
N THR A 493 -19.78 -19.44 29.10
CA THR A 493 -20.57 -20.41 29.87
C THR A 493 -20.02 -21.81 29.67
N GLU A 494 -20.36 -22.76 30.55
CA GLU A 494 -19.88 -24.14 30.40
C GLU A 494 -20.40 -24.81 29.11
N VAL A 495 -21.61 -24.46 28.67
CA VAL A 495 -22.17 -24.92 27.39
C VAL A 495 -21.38 -24.36 26.22
N GLU A 496 -21.09 -23.04 26.22
CA GLU A 496 -20.25 -22.43 25.19
C GLU A 496 -18.84 -23.05 25.16
N GLN A 497 -18.25 -23.33 26.33
CA GLN A 497 -16.94 -23.99 26.42
C GLN A 497 -16.96 -25.39 25.81
N LEU A 498 -17.99 -26.18 26.10
CA LEU A 498 -18.20 -27.51 25.55
C LEU A 498 -18.31 -27.46 24.01
N ASP A 499 -19.24 -26.65 23.50
CA ASP A 499 -19.52 -26.57 22.06
C ASP A 499 -18.31 -26.05 21.28
N ARG A 500 -17.55 -25.11 21.85
CA ARG A 500 -16.35 -24.56 21.24
C ARG A 500 -15.25 -25.60 21.05
N ILE A 501 -14.96 -26.39 22.09
CA ILE A 501 -13.94 -27.44 22.03
C ILE A 501 -14.40 -28.60 21.16
N GLU A 502 -15.67 -28.99 21.23
CA GLU A 502 -16.21 -30.02 20.34
C GLU A 502 -16.03 -29.62 18.87
N THR A 503 -16.46 -28.41 18.50
CA THR A 503 -16.36 -27.92 17.13
C THR A 503 -14.90 -27.84 16.69
N LEU A 504 -13.99 -27.39 17.55
CA LEU A 504 -12.55 -27.41 17.26
C LEU A 504 -12.07 -28.83 16.92
N LEU A 505 -12.34 -29.80 17.80
CA LEU A 505 -11.88 -31.19 17.67
C LEU A 505 -12.47 -31.88 16.44
N ARG A 506 -13.75 -31.66 16.16
CA ARG A 506 -14.42 -32.17 14.95
C ARG A 506 -13.82 -31.57 13.68
N ASN A 507 -13.60 -30.25 13.66
CA ASN A 507 -13.07 -29.56 12.49
C ASN A 507 -11.66 -30.01 12.11
N ILE A 508 -10.80 -30.27 13.10
CA ILE A 508 -9.45 -30.80 12.85
C ILE A 508 -9.44 -32.33 12.68
N GLY A 509 -10.56 -33.01 12.96
CA GLY A 509 -10.69 -34.47 12.86
C GLY A 509 -10.11 -35.26 14.05
N LEU A 510 -9.70 -34.61 15.13
CA LEU A 510 -9.19 -35.24 16.35
C LEU A 510 -10.35 -35.56 17.30
N ILE A 511 -11.10 -36.62 16.97
CA ILE A 511 -12.31 -37.05 17.72
C ILE A 511 -12.13 -38.39 18.42
N ASP A 512 -11.07 -39.13 18.08
CA ASP A 512 -10.75 -40.46 18.60
C ASP A 512 -9.22 -40.64 18.67
N ARG A 513 -8.78 -41.77 19.25
CA ARG A 513 -7.35 -42.17 19.33
C ARG A 513 -6.44 -41.06 19.87
N PHE A 514 -6.88 -40.39 20.94
CA PHE A 514 -6.08 -39.38 21.59
C PHE A 514 -4.78 -39.97 22.14
N SER A 515 -3.67 -39.28 21.89
CA SER A 515 -2.42 -39.49 22.59
C SER A 515 -2.49 -38.96 24.03
N ARG A 516 -1.55 -39.39 24.88
CA ARG A 516 -1.44 -38.87 26.25
C ARG A 516 -1.05 -37.39 26.31
N LEU A 517 -0.44 -36.86 25.24
CA LEU A 517 0.03 -35.49 25.15
C LEU A 517 -0.51 -34.83 23.88
N VAL A 518 -1.51 -33.97 24.05
CA VAL A 518 -2.00 -33.10 22.99
C VAL A 518 -1.48 -31.69 23.21
N VAL A 519 -0.84 -31.11 22.19
CA VAL A 519 -0.27 -29.76 22.23
C VAL A 519 -0.99 -28.87 21.21
N ILE A 520 -1.48 -27.71 21.64
CA ILE A 520 -2.01 -26.69 20.73
C ILE A 520 -0.92 -25.63 20.51
N MET A 521 -0.36 -25.63 19.31
CA MET A 521 0.70 -24.75 18.85
C MET A 521 0.08 -23.53 18.17
N ALA A 522 0.14 -22.40 18.87
CA ALA A 522 -0.12 -21.10 18.26
C ALA A 522 1.08 -20.62 17.46
N HIS A 523 0.86 -19.59 16.65
CA HIS A 523 1.90 -18.93 15.90
C HIS A 523 1.81 -17.41 15.96
N GLY A 524 2.92 -16.81 15.57
CA GLY A 524 3.07 -15.39 15.39
C GLY A 524 4.52 -15.07 15.06
N SER A 525 4.77 -13.81 14.81
CA SER A 525 6.03 -13.32 14.26
C SER A 525 6.58 -12.23 15.15
N SER A 526 7.90 -12.12 15.21
CA SER A 526 8.55 -11.01 15.89
C SER A 526 9.50 -10.33 14.92
N SER A 527 9.30 -9.03 14.70
CA SER A 527 10.16 -8.23 13.85
C SER A 527 10.57 -6.94 14.57
N GLN A 528 11.82 -6.50 14.39
CA GLN A 528 12.26 -5.21 14.89
C GLN A 528 12.01 -4.15 13.81
N ASN A 529 11.13 -3.19 14.10
CA ASN A 529 10.83 -2.04 13.23
C ASN A 529 10.22 -2.41 11.87
N ASN A 530 9.09 -3.13 11.88
CA ASN A 530 8.41 -3.54 10.65
C ASN A 530 6.95 -3.04 10.62
N PRO A 531 6.61 -2.09 9.72
CA PRO A 531 5.24 -1.61 9.57
C PRO A 531 4.27 -2.70 9.08
N HIS A 532 4.78 -3.79 8.51
CA HIS A 532 4.01 -4.94 8.02
C HIS A 532 3.94 -6.11 9.02
N LEU A 533 4.21 -5.89 10.32
CA LEU A 533 4.16 -6.95 11.34
C LEU A 533 2.87 -7.79 11.27
N ALA A 534 1.72 -7.13 11.09
CA ALA A 534 0.42 -7.81 11.01
C ALA A 534 0.31 -8.79 9.83
N ALA A 535 1.06 -8.57 8.73
CA ALA A 535 1.08 -9.46 7.57
C ALA A 535 1.86 -10.76 7.84
N TYR A 536 2.78 -10.75 8.81
CA TYR A 536 3.54 -11.93 9.21
C TYR A 536 2.88 -12.71 10.36
N ASP A 537 1.93 -12.11 11.06
CA ASP A 537 1.14 -12.74 12.11
C ASP A 537 -0.03 -13.58 11.55
N CYS A 538 -0.84 -14.14 12.43
CA CYS A 538 -1.96 -15.00 12.07
C CYS A 538 -3.07 -14.22 11.36
N GLY A 539 -3.31 -14.50 10.08
CA GLY A 539 -4.46 -13.98 9.34
C GLY A 539 -5.81 -14.33 10.00
N ALA A 540 -5.94 -15.56 10.52
CA ALA A 540 -7.15 -16.00 11.22
C ALA A 540 -7.39 -15.31 12.59
N CYS A 541 -6.42 -14.55 13.10
CA CYS A 541 -6.52 -13.78 14.34
C CYS A 541 -6.39 -12.26 14.06
N SER A 542 -6.74 -11.83 12.85
CA SER A 542 -6.68 -10.43 12.42
C SER A 542 -5.27 -9.83 12.49
N GLY A 543 -4.26 -10.61 12.06
CA GLY A 543 -2.86 -10.18 12.02
C GLY A 543 -2.24 -10.02 13.41
N ARG A 544 -2.61 -10.91 14.35
CA ARG A 544 -2.08 -10.93 15.73
C ARG A 544 -1.56 -12.30 16.12
N HIS A 545 -0.70 -12.34 17.13
CA HIS A 545 -0.25 -13.58 17.78
C HIS A 545 -1.43 -14.40 18.32
N SER A 546 -1.50 -15.67 17.93
CA SER A 546 -2.57 -16.60 18.37
C SER A 546 -2.27 -17.30 19.70
N GLY A 547 -1.14 -16.99 20.35
CA GLY A 547 -0.70 -17.58 21.63
C GLY A 547 -1.79 -17.66 22.70
N PRO A 548 -2.52 -16.56 22.97
CA PRO A 548 -3.61 -16.58 23.94
C PRO A 548 -4.76 -17.52 23.57
N ASN A 549 -5.11 -17.64 22.28
CA ASN A 549 -6.18 -18.54 21.83
C ASN A 549 -5.82 -20.02 22.06
N ALA A 550 -4.58 -20.41 21.78
CA ALA A 550 -4.10 -21.76 22.11
C ALA A 550 -4.16 -22.03 23.61
N ARG A 551 -3.74 -21.06 24.44
CA ARG A 551 -3.83 -21.17 25.92
C ARG A 551 -5.28 -21.32 26.39
N ILE A 552 -6.21 -20.57 25.81
CA ILE A 552 -7.64 -20.65 26.14
C ILE A 552 -8.20 -22.02 25.77
N ALA A 553 -8.00 -22.46 24.52
CA ALA A 553 -8.50 -23.75 24.06
C ALA A 553 -7.93 -24.91 24.89
N ALA A 554 -6.62 -24.92 25.14
CA ALA A 554 -5.97 -25.92 25.97
C ALA A 554 -6.47 -25.89 27.42
N ALA A 555 -6.69 -24.70 27.99
CA ALA A 555 -7.18 -24.58 29.36
C ALA A 555 -8.63 -25.07 29.50
N ILE A 556 -9.50 -24.77 28.53
CA ILE A 556 -10.89 -25.27 28.51
C ILE A 556 -10.89 -26.80 28.35
N ALA A 557 -10.11 -27.34 27.39
CA ALA A 557 -10.02 -28.78 27.15
C ALA A 557 -9.44 -29.56 28.35
N ASN A 558 -8.69 -28.91 29.24
CA ASN A 558 -8.16 -29.51 30.46
C ASN A 558 -9.11 -29.41 31.67
N ARG A 559 -10.29 -28.79 31.55
CA ARG A 559 -11.25 -28.73 32.65
C ARG A 559 -11.92 -30.10 32.87
N PRO A 560 -11.94 -30.65 34.10
CA PRO A 560 -12.59 -31.94 34.39
C PRO A 560 -14.08 -31.96 34.05
N GLU A 561 -14.79 -30.84 34.23
CA GLU A 561 -16.22 -30.74 33.92
C GLU A 561 -16.45 -30.86 32.42
N ILE A 562 -15.67 -30.13 31.61
CA ILE A 562 -15.76 -30.16 30.15
C ILE A 562 -15.38 -31.53 29.60
N ARG A 563 -14.33 -32.16 30.13
CA ARG A 563 -13.92 -33.52 29.70
C ARG A 563 -14.99 -34.57 29.97
N ARG A 564 -15.60 -34.55 31.17
CA ARG A 564 -16.70 -35.46 31.50
C ARG A 564 -17.87 -35.27 30.53
N ARG A 565 -18.29 -34.02 30.30
CA ARG A 565 -19.40 -33.68 29.40
C ARG A 565 -19.10 -33.99 27.93
N LEU A 566 -17.88 -33.74 27.45
CA LEU A 566 -17.44 -34.15 26.09
C LEU A 566 -17.57 -35.66 25.92
N SER A 567 -17.15 -36.44 26.92
CA SER A 567 -17.24 -37.89 26.86
C SER A 567 -18.69 -38.39 26.94
N SER A 568 -19.52 -37.85 27.85
CA SER A 568 -20.88 -38.34 28.08
C SER A 568 -21.91 -37.82 27.08
N GLU A 569 -21.82 -36.56 26.67
CA GLU A 569 -22.82 -35.89 25.82
C GLU A 569 -22.43 -35.87 24.34
N ARG A 570 -21.12 -35.89 24.01
CA ARG A 570 -20.63 -35.70 22.63
C ARG A 570 -19.83 -36.88 22.07
N GLY A 571 -19.54 -37.89 22.89
CA GLY A 571 -18.82 -39.10 22.49
C GLY A 571 -17.32 -38.87 22.22
N ILE A 572 -16.73 -37.78 22.71
CA ILE A 572 -15.31 -37.46 22.53
C ILE A 572 -14.59 -37.63 23.87
N SER A 573 -13.70 -38.61 23.96
CA SER A 573 -12.98 -38.92 25.21
C SER A 573 -11.54 -38.43 25.15
N ILE A 574 -11.25 -37.32 25.84
CA ILE A 574 -9.89 -36.80 26.02
C ILE A 574 -9.29 -37.45 27.29
N PRO A 575 -8.17 -38.20 27.19
CA PRO A 575 -7.62 -39.06 28.24
C PRO A 575 -7.04 -38.30 29.43
#